data_AF-A0A6G0XT47-F1
#
_entry.id   AF-A0A6G0XT47-F1
#
_cell.length_a   1.000
_cell.length_b   1.000
_cell.length_c   1.000
_cell.angle_alpha   90.00
_cell.angle_beta   90.00
_cell.angle_gamma   90.00
#
_symmetry.space_group_name_H-M   'P 1'
#
loop_
_entity.id
_entity.type
_entity.pdbx_description
1 polymer ?
#
loop_
_entity_poly.entity_id
_entity_poly.type
_entity_poly.pdbx_seq_one_letter_code
_entity_poly.pdbx_strand_id
1 'polypeptide(L)'
;MEQVYSRLLDLEAEYYLDRSVANFAHTVHRLHPSYYAFYSGHDEMAHRTAIKELYAKCPYPRCGASIPVETMYKFHIKGDAVNCFTCSNVLTLGVFEMVKFIANAPVLSVECTLKGSPRTLTVITPDVPSDGSIDTFMADLRSRMKAEARKGSEAGARQLQQEAWKHTKTHFNGNRSPFGFDLVKAMIRQLDFVNKICPNYNYWSHAEVLQASIVRYHKFMHLMKIKNPTDVLVPTADIDLVWHTHQTDTQAYYDFCTQDGGYLVKHDDTIEGGDLKDGYSESFALWNAAYDEPYSSYAPMGGTESRCPSRDCRFFGVNEAFPVEDLSYTSAVIPDDMAVATEPPLDNLQVYMAVIGTPVMDGRVRLKYSRQSFLMAQGRLGYVYYAANESQGDHICGDSVYAGCGTSDFGGCGSGGCASHPAAHYWAMGTRRAGSKPSSGGRANDSSSSGTTTGMDYSSYSVTYGGSSGDTGGGGGGCGGGCGGGCGSSS
;
A
#
# COMPACT_ATOMS: atom_id res chain seq x y z
N MET A 1 18.91 7.35 -13.40
CA MET A 1 17.69 7.12 -12.58
C MET A 1 16.45 7.74 -13.22
N GLU A 2 16.61 8.99 -13.63
CA GLU A 2 15.70 9.87 -14.35
C GLU A 2 15.11 9.23 -15.61
N GLN A 3 15.87 8.40 -16.33
CA GLN A 3 15.37 7.68 -17.52
C GLN A 3 14.25 6.69 -17.17
N VAL A 4 14.39 5.92 -16.09
CA VAL A 4 13.35 4.98 -15.64
C VAL A 4 12.12 5.76 -15.19
N TYR A 5 12.32 6.81 -14.38
CA TYR A 5 11.24 7.69 -13.97
C TYR A 5 10.50 8.33 -15.16
N SER A 6 11.24 8.85 -16.15
CA SER A 6 10.66 9.39 -17.38
C SER A 6 9.83 8.35 -18.12
N ARG A 7 10.31 7.10 -18.23
CA ARG A 7 9.56 6.03 -18.87
C ARG A 7 8.27 5.69 -18.12
N LEU A 8 8.28 5.71 -16.79
CA LEU A 8 7.08 5.49 -15.99
C LEU A 8 6.06 6.62 -16.16
N LEU A 9 6.51 7.88 -16.26
CA LEU A 9 5.65 9.01 -16.61
C LEU A 9 5.01 8.83 -18.00
N ASP A 10 5.76 8.32 -18.97
CA ASP A 10 5.24 8.07 -20.33
C ASP A 10 4.16 6.99 -20.32
N LEU A 11 4.39 5.89 -19.60
CA LEU A 11 3.43 4.78 -19.48
C LEU A 11 2.13 5.22 -18.79
N GLU A 12 2.25 6.04 -17.74
CA GLU A 12 1.08 6.62 -17.06
C GLU A 12 0.29 7.56 -17.97
N ALA A 13 0.98 8.44 -18.70
CA ALA A 13 0.35 9.37 -19.63
C ALA A 13 -0.32 8.65 -20.81
N GLU A 14 0.30 7.61 -21.36
CA GLU A 14 -0.28 6.78 -22.42
C GLU A 14 -1.56 6.09 -21.95
N TYR A 15 -1.52 5.48 -20.76
CA TYR A 15 -2.70 4.82 -20.16
C TYR A 15 -3.80 5.80 -19.74
N TYR A 16 -3.43 7.03 -19.40
CA TYR A 16 -4.37 8.10 -19.15
C TYR A 16 -5.10 8.52 -20.44
N LEU A 17 -4.38 8.64 -21.56
CA LEU A 17 -4.95 9.03 -22.85
C LEU A 17 -5.76 7.92 -23.52
N ASP A 18 -5.30 6.67 -23.41
CA ASP A 18 -5.96 5.49 -23.96
C ASP A 18 -6.12 4.39 -22.90
N ARG A 19 -7.36 4.18 -22.46
CA ARG A 19 -7.73 3.18 -21.45
C ARG A 19 -7.65 1.74 -21.96
N SER A 20 -7.57 1.55 -23.28
CA SER A 20 -7.44 0.23 -23.90
C SER A 20 -6.00 -0.27 -23.94
N VAL A 21 -5.02 0.61 -23.67
CA VAL A 21 -3.60 0.24 -23.71
C VAL A 21 -3.30 -0.77 -22.60
N ALA A 22 -2.67 -1.88 -22.99
CA ALA A 22 -2.21 -2.92 -22.08
C ALA A 22 -0.73 -2.71 -21.74
N ASN A 23 -0.43 -1.64 -21.00
CA ASN A 23 0.93 -1.31 -20.57
C ASN A 23 1.11 -1.51 -19.05
N PHE A 24 2.32 -1.30 -18.53
CA PHE A 24 2.62 -1.54 -17.11
C PHE A 24 1.75 -0.69 -16.16
N ALA A 25 1.41 0.54 -16.53
CA ALA A 25 0.52 1.40 -15.73
C ALA A 25 -0.88 0.80 -15.63
N HIS A 26 -1.40 0.26 -16.73
CA HIS A 26 -2.67 -0.48 -16.73
C HIS A 26 -2.62 -1.69 -15.81
N THR A 27 -1.58 -2.52 -15.94
CA THR A 27 -1.40 -3.72 -15.09
C THR A 27 -1.39 -3.33 -13.61
N VAL A 28 -0.57 -2.36 -13.21
CA VAL A 28 -0.47 -1.93 -11.80
C VAL A 28 -1.79 -1.33 -11.30
N HIS A 29 -2.53 -0.60 -12.13
CA HIS A 29 -3.85 -0.10 -11.72
C HIS A 29 -4.81 -1.25 -11.39
N ARG A 30 -4.77 -2.37 -12.13
CA ARG A 30 -5.60 -3.57 -11.86
C ARG A 30 -5.21 -4.29 -10.58
N LEU A 31 -3.93 -4.20 -10.18
CA LEU A 31 -3.46 -4.69 -8.88
C LEU A 31 -4.02 -3.89 -7.70
N HIS A 32 -4.77 -2.81 -7.96
CA HIS A 32 -5.57 -2.10 -6.97
C HIS A 32 -7.08 -2.24 -7.28
N PRO A 33 -7.70 -3.42 -7.07
CA PRO A 33 -9.04 -3.73 -7.58
C PRO A 33 -10.13 -2.73 -7.18
N SER A 34 -10.08 -2.19 -5.96
CA SER A 34 -11.05 -1.18 -5.50
C SER A 34 -10.92 0.14 -6.27
N TYR A 35 -9.68 0.59 -6.52
CA TYR A 35 -9.42 1.79 -7.32
C TYR A 35 -9.74 1.52 -8.79
N TYR A 36 -9.32 0.38 -9.33
CA TYR A 36 -9.61 0.01 -10.69
C TYR A 36 -11.12 0.00 -10.99
N ALA A 37 -11.92 -0.64 -10.13
CA ALA A 37 -13.36 -0.70 -10.29
C ALA A 37 -14.01 0.70 -10.27
N PHE A 38 -13.59 1.56 -9.34
CA PHE A 38 -14.15 2.90 -9.18
C PHE A 38 -13.73 3.86 -10.32
N TYR A 39 -12.46 3.84 -10.72
CA TYR A 39 -11.89 4.81 -11.66
C TYR A 39 -11.87 4.32 -13.12
N SER A 40 -12.31 3.09 -13.41
CA SER A 40 -12.42 2.61 -14.80
C SER A 40 -13.82 2.78 -15.41
N GLY A 41 -14.84 3.12 -14.61
CA GLY A 41 -16.25 3.19 -15.04
C GLY A 41 -16.90 4.58 -15.01
N HIS A 42 -16.16 5.65 -14.72
CA HIS A 42 -16.73 6.99 -14.55
C HIS A 42 -16.14 8.03 -15.52
N ASP A 43 -17.04 8.68 -16.26
CA ASP A 43 -16.76 9.81 -17.19
C ASP A 43 -16.37 11.11 -16.42
N GLU A 44 -16.48 11.10 -15.09
CA GLU A 44 -16.11 12.21 -14.19
C GLU A 44 -14.60 12.53 -14.14
N MET A 45 -13.77 11.80 -14.89
CA MET A 45 -12.32 12.00 -14.98
C MET A 45 -11.89 13.14 -15.93
N ALA A 46 -12.83 13.76 -16.65
CA ALA A 46 -12.59 14.86 -17.60
C ALA A 46 -11.90 16.11 -17.01
N HIS A 47 -11.65 16.17 -15.70
CA HIS A 47 -11.00 17.29 -15.02
C HIS A 47 -9.66 16.93 -14.35
N ARG A 48 -9.13 15.72 -14.57
CA ARG A 48 -7.86 15.28 -13.99
C ARG A 48 -6.79 15.22 -15.07
N THR A 49 -5.53 15.43 -14.70
CA THR A 49 -4.38 15.50 -15.62
C THR A 49 -3.40 14.39 -15.28
N ALA A 50 -2.80 13.77 -16.30
CA ALA A 50 -1.69 12.83 -16.13
C ALA A 50 -0.58 13.45 -15.27
N ILE A 51 0.09 12.63 -14.45
CA ILE A 51 1.18 13.10 -13.57
C ILE A 51 2.28 13.77 -14.39
N LYS A 52 2.58 13.21 -15.57
CA LYS A 52 3.57 13.76 -16.50
C LYS A 52 3.31 15.22 -16.83
N GLU A 53 2.07 15.56 -17.18
CA GLU A 53 1.70 16.93 -17.53
C GLU A 53 1.52 17.80 -16.28
N LEU A 54 0.92 17.25 -15.22
CA LEU A 54 0.69 17.95 -13.96
C LEU A 54 1.98 18.55 -13.39
N TYR A 55 3.07 17.78 -13.41
CA TYR A 55 4.36 18.18 -12.84
C TYR A 55 5.31 18.86 -13.84
N ALA A 56 4.94 18.94 -15.12
CA ALA A 56 5.77 19.56 -16.15
C ALA A 56 5.76 21.10 -16.13
N LYS A 57 4.93 21.73 -15.31
CA LYS A 57 4.82 23.20 -15.20
C LYS A 57 4.84 23.65 -13.74
N CYS A 58 5.48 24.79 -13.49
CA CYS A 58 5.47 25.44 -12.21
C CYS A 58 4.03 25.81 -11.82
N PRO A 59 3.49 25.27 -10.72
CA PRO A 59 2.08 25.43 -10.35
C PRO A 59 1.77 26.82 -9.77
N TYR A 60 2.79 27.64 -9.46
CA TYR A 60 2.58 29.00 -9.01
C TYR A 60 1.86 29.84 -10.10
N PRO A 61 0.71 30.47 -9.81
CA PRO A 61 -0.16 31.08 -10.81
C PRO A 61 0.49 32.11 -11.75
N ARG A 62 1.54 32.80 -11.28
CA ARG A 62 2.26 33.84 -12.05
C ARG A 62 3.55 33.34 -12.71
N CYS A 63 3.89 32.06 -12.60
CA CYS A 63 5.13 31.51 -13.12
C CYS A 63 4.88 30.64 -14.36
N GLY A 64 4.27 29.47 -14.20
CA GLY A 64 3.97 28.56 -15.31
C GLY A 64 5.20 28.00 -16.07
N ALA A 65 6.41 28.22 -15.57
CA ALA A 65 7.65 27.80 -16.21
C ALA A 65 7.73 26.26 -16.37
N SER A 66 8.29 25.79 -17.48
CA SER A 66 8.44 24.35 -17.75
C SER A 66 9.45 23.70 -16.82
N ILE A 67 9.06 22.65 -16.10
CA ILE A 67 9.90 21.96 -15.14
C ILE A 67 10.62 20.79 -15.85
N PRO A 68 11.96 20.71 -15.81
CA PRO A 68 12.70 19.55 -16.32
C PRO A 68 12.39 18.27 -15.54
N VAL A 69 12.46 17.12 -16.23
CA VAL A 69 12.19 15.79 -15.63
C VAL A 69 13.07 15.50 -14.41
N GLU A 70 14.32 15.97 -14.38
CA GLU A 70 15.21 15.82 -13.23
C GLU A 70 14.68 16.57 -11.99
N THR A 71 14.13 17.78 -12.18
CA THR A 71 13.49 18.54 -11.10
C THR A 71 12.20 17.87 -10.65
N MET A 72 11.40 17.35 -11.60
CA MET A 72 10.21 16.55 -11.28
C MET A 72 10.58 15.35 -10.41
N TYR A 73 11.63 14.61 -10.78
CA TYR A 73 12.11 13.45 -10.03
C TYR A 73 12.46 13.79 -8.57
N LYS A 74 13.16 14.92 -8.36
CA LYS A 74 13.56 15.39 -7.01
C LYS A 74 12.36 15.63 -6.10
N PHE A 75 11.39 16.45 -6.51
CA PHE A 75 10.26 16.73 -5.61
C PHE A 75 9.21 15.62 -5.59
N HIS A 76 9.00 14.89 -6.70
CA HIS A 76 7.96 13.87 -6.79
C HIS A 76 8.38 12.56 -6.12
N ILE A 77 9.55 12.04 -6.47
CA ILE A 77 10.03 10.75 -6.00
C ILE A 77 10.83 10.91 -4.72
N LYS A 78 11.87 11.76 -4.70
CA LYS A 78 12.74 11.92 -3.52
C LYS A 78 12.09 12.72 -2.39
N GLY A 79 11.05 13.50 -2.70
CA GLY A 79 10.41 14.40 -1.74
C GLY A 79 11.24 15.65 -1.41
N ASP A 80 12.22 15.98 -2.26
CA ASP A 80 13.10 17.13 -2.06
C ASP A 80 12.32 18.45 -2.27
N ALA A 81 12.65 19.47 -1.49
CA ALA A 81 12.23 20.85 -1.75
C ALA A 81 13.20 21.48 -2.77
N VAL A 82 12.69 21.92 -3.93
CA VAL A 82 13.53 22.41 -5.03
C VAL A 82 13.09 23.80 -5.48
N ASN A 83 14.01 24.74 -5.64
CA ASN A 83 13.65 26.08 -6.13
C ASN A 83 13.29 26.07 -7.62
N CYS A 84 12.20 26.73 -7.99
CA CYS A 84 11.88 27.01 -9.38
C CYS A 84 12.94 27.95 -9.97
N PHE A 85 13.51 27.60 -11.13
CA PHE A 85 14.55 28.38 -11.80
C PHE A 85 14.07 29.74 -12.35
N THR A 86 12.74 29.96 -12.43
CA THR A 86 12.16 31.23 -12.91
C THR A 86 11.67 32.12 -11.80
N CYS A 87 10.82 31.62 -10.89
CA CYS A 87 10.24 32.44 -9.83
C CYS A 87 10.95 32.32 -8.47
N SER A 88 11.94 31.44 -8.35
CA SER A 88 12.68 31.14 -7.11
C SER A 88 11.85 30.61 -5.94
N ASN A 89 10.53 30.47 -6.08
CA ASN A 89 9.70 29.81 -5.09
C ASN A 89 10.06 28.32 -4.97
N VAL A 90 9.89 27.77 -3.78
CA VAL A 90 10.17 26.36 -3.48
C VAL A 90 9.05 25.48 -4.05
N LEU A 91 9.43 24.45 -4.80
CA LEU A 91 8.55 23.41 -5.32
C LEU A 91 8.60 22.21 -4.39
N THR A 92 7.42 21.82 -3.92
CA THR A 92 7.16 20.56 -3.21
C THR A 92 5.90 19.93 -3.80
N LEU A 93 5.64 18.65 -3.50
CA LEU A 93 4.34 18.04 -3.84
C LEU A 93 3.17 18.78 -3.19
N GLY A 94 3.37 19.33 -1.99
CA GLY A 94 2.37 20.12 -1.28
C GLY A 94 1.95 21.38 -2.04
N VAL A 95 2.83 21.97 -2.85
CA VAL A 95 2.47 23.12 -3.69
C VAL A 95 1.35 22.76 -4.68
N PHE A 96 1.41 21.60 -5.31
CA PHE A 96 0.37 21.16 -6.24
C PHE A 96 -0.97 20.88 -5.51
N GLU A 97 -0.91 20.40 -4.28
CA GLU A 97 -2.08 20.17 -3.41
C GLU A 97 -2.73 21.50 -3.01
N MET A 98 -1.92 22.50 -2.60
CA MET A 98 -2.38 23.84 -2.28
C MET A 98 -3.02 24.55 -3.48
N VAL A 99 -2.43 24.46 -4.67
CA VAL A 99 -3.00 25.07 -5.88
C VAL A 99 -4.34 24.44 -6.24
N LYS A 100 -4.47 23.10 -6.13
CA LYS A 100 -5.76 22.41 -6.31
C LYS A 100 -6.78 22.85 -5.26
N PHE A 101 -6.37 22.98 -3.99
CA PHE A 101 -7.25 23.48 -2.92
C PHE A 101 -7.78 24.87 -3.25
N ILE A 102 -6.88 25.81 -3.61
CA ILE A 102 -7.26 27.20 -3.92
C ILE A 102 -8.20 27.27 -5.13
N ALA A 103 -7.96 26.45 -6.16
CA ALA A 103 -8.81 26.41 -7.34
C ALA A 103 -10.24 25.91 -7.03
N ASN A 104 -10.39 24.96 -6.10
CA ASN A 104 -11.69 24.39 -5.74
C ASN A 104 -12.41 25.18 -4.63
N ALA A 105 -11.66 25.84 -3.76
CA ALA A 105 -12.18 26.62 -2.65
C ALA A 105 -11.42 27.96 -2.53
N PRO A 106 -11.59 28.89 -3.49
CA PRO A 106 -10.96 30.21 -3.41
C PRO A 106 -11.53 31.04 -2.26
N VAL A 107 -12.78 30.78 -1.89
CA VAL A 107 -13.50 31.42 -0.79
C VAL A 107 -14.29 30.36 -0.03
N LEU A 108 -14.17 30.34 1.29
CA LEU A 108 -14.97 29.53 2.19
C LEU A 108 -16.05 30.42 2.81
N SER A 109 -17.32 30.08 2.60
CA SER A 109 -18.43 30.88 3.11
C SER A 109 -19.49 30.02 3.80
N VAL A 110 -19.94 30.46 4.98
CA VAL A 110 -21.05 29.83 5.70
C VAL A 110 -22.02 30.89 6.22
N GLU A 111 -23.31 30.58 6.13
CA GLU A 111 -24.36 31.42 6.71
C GLU A 111 -24.57 31.06 8.18
N CYS A 112 -24.74 32.08 9.02
CA CYS A 112 -24.99 31.92 10.44
C CYS A 112 -25.87 33.06 10.97
N THR A 113 -26.34 32.91 12.20
CA THR A 113 -27.13 33.95 12.88
C THR A 113 -26.36 34.42 14.10
N LEU A 114 -26.20 35.74 14.26
CA LEU A 114 -25.63 36.35 15.45
C LEU A 114 -26.67 37.30 16.07
N LYS A 115 -27.09 37.04 17.32
CA LYS A 115 -28.11 37.82 18.04
C LYS A 115 -29.41 38.00 17.21
N GLY A 116 -29.85 36.96 16.50
CA GLY A 116 -31.05 36.99 15.66
C GLY A 116 -30.89 37.64 14.29
N SER A 117 -29.72 38.21 13.97
CA SER A 117 -29.44 38.78 12.64
C SER A 117 -28.66 37.79 11.76
N PRO A 118 -29.09 37.56 10.50
CA PRO A 118 -28.32 36.77 9.53
C PRO A 118 -26.94 37.41 9.27
N ARG A 119 -25.93 36.56 9.16
CA ARG A 119 -24.52 36.92 8.93
C ARG A 119 -23.90 35.85 8.05
N THR A 120 -23.04 36.25 7.12
CA THR A 120 -22.21 35.31 6.36
C THR A 120 -20.77 35.45 6.85
N LEU A 121 -20.16 34.34 7.28
CA LEU A 121 -18.73 34.27 7.54
C LEU A 121 -18.04 33.94 6.24
N THR A 122 -17.07 34.75 5.85
CA THR A 122 -16.36 34.57 4.58
C THR A 122 -14.86 34.63 4.81
N VAL A 123 -14.16 33.56 4.45
CA VAL A 123 -12.70 33.46 4.51
C VAL A 123 -12.17 33.32 3.09
N ILE A 124 -11.30 34.25 2.70
CA ILE A 124 -10.54 34.13 1.45
C ILE A 124 -9.37 33.20 1.73
N THR A 125 -9.25 32.15 0.93
CA THR A 125 -8.17 31.16 1.04
C THR A 125 -6.80 31.85 0.83
N PRO A 126 -5.77 31.52 1.62
CA PRO A 126 -4.43 32.05 1.44
C PRO A 126 -3.88 31.80 0.03
N ASP A 127 -2.94 32.65 -0.39
CA ASP A 127 -2.09 32.33 -1.53
C ASP A 127 -1.09 31.22 -1.16
N VAL A 128 -0.53 30.57 -2.18
CA VAL A 128 0.54 29.59 -2.00
C VAL A 128 1.79 30.29 -1.45
N PRO A 129 2.36 29.87 -0.31
CA PRO A 129 3.53 30.50 0.26
C PRO A 129 4.78 30.22 -0.59
N SER A 130 5.74 31.14 -0.58
CA SER A 130 6.97 31.04 -1.39
C SER A 130 7.91 29.93 -0.93
N ASP A 131 7.80 29.50 0.34
CA ASP A 131 8.54 28.37 0.92
C ASP A 131 7.95 27.00 0.53
N GLY A 132 6.79 26.98 -0.15
CA GLY A 132 6.12 25.77 -0.58
C GLY A 132 5.63 24.86 0.56
N SER A 133 5.55 25.38 1.78
CA SER A 133 5.18 24.62 2.99
C SER A 133 3.66 24.56 3.19
N ILE A 134 3.13 23.35 3.35
CA ILE A 134 1.73 23.13 3.74
C ILE A 134 1.47 23.72 5.13
N ASP A 135 2.42 23.63 6.06
CA ASP A 135 2.25 24.15 7.41
C ASP A 135 2.09 25.67 7.43
N THR A 136 2.90 26.37 6.62
CA THR A 136 2.81 27.82 6.44
C THR A 136 1.44 28.22 5.89
N PHE A 137 0.96 27.50 4.86
CA PHE A 137 -0.37 27.71 4.28
C PHE A 137 -1.50 27.46 5.28
N MET A 138 -1.45 26.34 6.00
CA MET A 138 -2.47 25.96 6.99
C MET A 138 -2.44 26.89 8.21
N ALA A 139 -1.28 27.42 8.60
CA ALA A 139 -1.17 28.44 9.64
C ALA A 139 -1.87 29.75 9.23
N ASP A 140 -1.68 30.23 8.00
CA ASP A 140 -2.39 31.42 7.48
C ASP A 140 -3.90 31.16 7.41
N LEU A 141 -4.32 30.03 6.83
CA LEU A 141 -5.73 29.67 6.73
C LEU A 141 -6.42 29.66 8.11
N ARG A 142 -5.80 29.01 9.11
CA ARG A 142 -6.30 28.99 10.49
C ARG A 142 -6.37 30.38 11.10
N SER A 143 -5.37 31.23 10.84
CA SER A 143 -5.36 32.62 11.31
C SER A 143 -6.55 33.42 10.77
N ARG A 144 -6.81 33.33 9.46
CA ARG A 144 -7.94 33.99 8.78
C ARG A 144 -9.29 33.47 9.29
N MET A 145 -9.44 32.16 9.43
CA MET A 145 -10.64 31.55 10.01
C MET A 145 -10.88 32.03 11.44
N LYS A 146 -9.85 32.12 12.28
CA LYS A 146 -9.98 32.60 13.66
C LYS A 146 -10.39 34.07 13.72
N ALA A 147 -9.87 34.90 12.82
CA ALA A 147 -10.26 36.31 12.72
C ALA A 147 -11.73 36.45 12.30
N GLU A 148 -12.19 35.63 11.36
CA GLU A 148 -13.56 35.68 10.85
C GLU A 148 -14.57 35.07 11.83
N ALA A 149 -14.23 33.97 12.50
CA ALA A 149 -15.08 33.30 13.48
C ALA A 149 -15.55 34.22 14.62
N ARG A 150 -14.76 35.24 14.98
CA ARG A 150 -15.12 36.25 16.00
C ARG A 150 -16.34 37.11 15.60
N LYS A 151 -16.69 37.13 14.31
CA LYS A 151 -17.81 37.92 13.76
C LYS A 151 -19.12 37.13 13.71
N GLY A 152 -19.09 35.82 14.00
CA GLY A 152 -20.25 34.92 13.90
C GLY A 152 -20.64 34.28 15.22
N SER A 153 -21.63 33.39 15.17
CA SER A 153 -21.98 32.52 16.29
C SER A 153 -21.03 31.33 16.40
N GLU A 154 -20.99 30.68 17.56
CA GLU A 154 -20.19 29.46 17.77
C GLU A 154 -20.56 28.35 16.78
N ALA A 155 -21.86 28.19 16.48
CA ALA A 155 -22.34 27.25 15.47
C ALA A 155 -21.81 27.60 14.07
N GLY A 156 -21.82 28.89 13.68
CA GLY A 156 -21.25 29.35 12.42
C GLY A 156 -19.73 29.11 12.33
N ALA A 157 -19.00 29.34 13.42
CA ALA A 157 -17.57 29.05 13.49
C ALA A 157 -17.26 27.56 13.32
N ARG A 158 -18.06 26.67 13.93
CA ARG A 158 -17.93 25.22 13.76
C ARG A 158 -18.23 24.78 12.33
N GLN A 159 -19.26 25.34 11.70
CA GLN A 159 -19.58 25.05 10.29
C GLN A 159 -18.45 25.50 9.36
N LEU A 160 -17.89 26.70 9.57
CA LEU A 160 -16.73 27.17 8.82
C LEU A 160 -15.53 26.22 8.96
N GLN A 161 -15.31 25.70 10.17
CA GLN A 161 -14.26 24.70 10.41
C GLN A 161 -14.54 23.37 9.68
N GLN A 162 -15.78 22.91 9.65
CA GLN A 162 -16.18 21.70 8.93
C GLN A 162 -16.01 21.85 7.42
N GLU A 163 -16.37 22.99 6.84
CA GLU A 163 -16.15 23.27 5.42
C GLU A 163 -14.65 23.29 5.08
N ALA A 164 -13.83 23.99 5.88
CA ALA A 164 -12.38 23.99 5.68
C ALA A 164 -11.79 22.58 5.81
N TRP A 165 -12.25 21.79 6.79
CA TRP A 165 -11.81 20.42 7.01
C TRP A 165 -12.17 19.51 5.83
N LYS A 166 -13.38 19.65 5.29
CA LYS A 166 -13.83 18.90 4.11
C LYS A 166 -12.87 19.11 2.93
N HIS A 167 -12.57 20.36 2.58
CA HIS A 167 -11.62 20.66 1.50
C HIS A 167 -10.20 20.19 1.82
N THR A 168 -9.76 20.34 3.09
CA THR A 168 -8.43 19.89 3.51
C THR A 168 -8.27 18.39 3.31
N LYS A 169 -9.24 17.62 3.81
CA LYS A 169 -9.29 16.16 3.67
C LYS A 169 -9.35 15.73 2.20
N THR A 170 -10.05 16.46 1.34
CA THR A 170 -10.14 16.13 -0.09
C THR A 170 -8.82 16.36 -0.83
N HIS A 171 -8.12 17.47 -0.56
CA HIS A 171 -6.99 17.90 -1.39
C HIS A 171 -5.60 17.54 -0.85
N PHE A 172 -5.46 17.30 0.45
CA PHE A 172 -4.17 16.96 1.08
C PHE A 172 -4.01 15.47 1.44
N ASN A 173 -5.01 14.62 1.18
CA ASN A 173 -4.95 13.17 1.46
C ASN A 173 -4.22 12.36 0.36
N GLY A 174 -3.30 12.95 -0.41
CA GLY A 174 -2.43 12.21 -1.33
C GLY A 174 -3.09 11.66 -2.61
N ASN A 175 -4.34 12.00 -2.91
CA ASN A 175 -5.03 11.59 -4.14
C ASN A 175 -4.55 12.43 -5.34
N ARG A 176 -3.39 12.05 -5.90
CA ARG A 176 -2.59 12.90 -6.80
C ARG A 176 -2.91 12.75 -8.28
N SER A 177 -3.39 11.57 -8.68
CA SER A 177 -3.57 11.20 -10.09
C SER A 177 -5.04 10.95 -10.46
N PRO A 178 -5.35 10.87 -11.77
CA PRO A 178 -6.64 10.43 -12.28
C PRO A 178 -7.16 9.11 -11.67
N PHE A 179 -6.27 8.24 -11.21
CA PHE A 179 -6.58 6.87 -10.77
C PHE A 179 -6.90 6.73 -9.27
N GLY A 180 -7.01 7.83 -8.53
CA GLY A 180 -7.30 7.78 -7.10
C GLY A 180 -6.06 7.69 -6.19
N PHE A 181 -4.88 7.48 -6.79
CA PHE A 181 -3.59 7.38 -6.12
C PHE A 181 -2.46 7.69 -7.10
N ASP A 182 -1.24 7.80 -6.60
CA ASP A 182 -0.03 8.04 -7.40
C ASP A 182 0.43 6.77 -8.13
N LEU A 183 -0.05 6.59 -9.37
CA LEU A 183 0.21 5.38 -10.16
C LEU A 183 1.70 5.25 -10.54
N VAL A 184 2.44 6.35 -10.67
CA VAL A 184 3.88 6.32 -10.96
C VAL A 184 4.63 5.76 -9.76
N LYS A 185 4.31 6.22 -8.54
CA LYS A 185 4.88 5.62 -7.32
C LYS A 185 4.49 4.16 -7.15
N ALA A 186 3.24 3.79 -7.45
CA ALA A 186 2.81 2.40 -7.41
C ALA A 186 3.60 1.53 -8.39
N MET A 187 3.79 1.98 -9.63
CA MET A 187 4.65 1.30 -10.59
C MET A 187 6.08 1.11 -10.07
N ILE A 188 6.65 2.12 -9.40
CA ILE A 188 7.99 2.01 -8.78
C ILE A 188 8.02 0.92 -7.71
N ARG A 189 7.00 0.83 -6.84
CA ARG A 189 6.91 -0.23 -5.81
C ARG A 189 6.87 -1.61 -6.43
N GLN A 190 6.11 -1.77 -7.51
CA GLN A 190 5.98 -3.03 -8.24
C GLN A 190 7.27 -3.45 -8.97
N LEU A 191 8.25 -2.55 -9.15
CA LEU A 191 9.56 -2.94 -9.68
C LEU A 191 10.31 -3.90 -8.73
N ASP A 192 10.02 -3.87 -7.42
CA ASP A 192 10.60 -4.85 -6.47
C ASP A 192 10.13 -6.26 -6.79
N PHE A 193 8.83 -6.40 -7.05
CA PHE A 193 8.22 -7.65 -7.43
C PHE A 193 8.76 -8.15 -8.77
N VAL A 194 8.83 -7.27 -9.77
CA VAL A 194 9.45 -7.56 -11.08
C VAL A 194 10.89 -8.06 -10.92
N ASN A 195 11.68 -7.45 -10.02
CA ASN A 195 13.06 -7.87 -9.75
C ASN A 195 13.16 -9.26 -9.10
N LYS A 196 12.14 -9.72 -8.38
CA LYS A 196 12.12 -11.04 -7.75
C LYS A 196 11.69 -12.14 -8.73
N ILE A 197 10.79 -11.79 -9.65
CA ILE A 197 10.19 -12.75 -10.57
C ILE A 197 10.94 -12.83 -11.91
N CYS A 198 11.08 -11.71 -12.62
CA CYS A 198 11.54 -11.71 -14.01
C CYS A 198 12.94 -12.31 -14.23
N PRO A 199 13.94 -12.05 -13.37
CA PRO A 199 15.26 -12.68 -13.51
C PRO A 199 15.25 -14.22 -13.56
N ASN A 200 14.31 -14.83 -12.84
CA ASN A 200 14.21 -16.28 -12.75
C ASN A 200 12.94 -16.79 -13.44
N TYR A 201 12.55 -16.16 -14.55
CA TYR A 201 11.31 -16.46 -15.27
C TYR A 201 11.13 -17.96 -15.58
N ASN A 202 12.20 -18.67 -15.97
CA ASN A 202 12.14 -20.09 -16.29
C ASN A 202 11.73 -20.95 -15.08
N TYR A 203 12.21 -20.61 -13.87
CA TYR A 203 11.77 -21.24 -12.63
C TYR A 203 10.28 -21.03 -12.40
N TRP A 204 9.84 -19.77 -12.45
CA TRP A 204 8.45 -19.40 -12.18
C TRP A 204 7.47 -19.93 -13.22
N SER A 205 7.93 -20.18 -14.44
CA SER A 205 7.13 -20.73 -15.53
C SER A 205 7.10 -22.26 -15.55
N HIS A 206 7.85 -22.93 -14.67
CA HIS A 206 7.85 -24.39 -14.60
C HIS A 206 6.50 -24.90 -14.09
N ALA A 207 5.91 -25.87 -14.79
CA ALA A 207 4.54 -26.34 -14.54
C ALA A 207 4.32 -26.80 -13.08
N GLU A 208 5.30 -27.51 -12.50
CA GLU A 208 5.21 -27.96 -11.11
C GLU A 208 5.25 -26.81 -10.10
N VAL A 209 6.04 -25.77 -10.39
CA VAL A 209 6.14 -24.57 -9.56
C VAL A 209 4.81 -23.82 -9.61
N LEU A 210 4.30 -23.53 -10.81
CA LEU A 210 3.01 -22.86 -11.00
C LEU A 210 1.86 -23.60 -10.30
N GLN A 211 1.79 -24.93 -10.45
CA GLN A 211 0.73 -25.71 -9.81
C GLN A 211 0.82 -25.67 -8.28
N ALA A 212 2.04 -25.72 -7.73
CA ALA A 212 2.25 -25.58 -6.29
C ALA A 212 1.88 -24.16 -5.79
N SER A 213 2.25 -23.12 -6.54
CA SER A 213 1.89 -21.73 -6.25
C SER A 213 0.38 -21.50 -6.26
N ILE A 214 -0.35 -22.07 -7.22
CA ILE A 214 -1.82 -21.96 -7.31
C ILE A 214 -2.49 -22.60 -6.10
N VAL A 215 -2.05 -23.80 -5.69
CA VAL A 215 -2.58 -24.47 -4.49
C VAL A 215 -2.33 -23.60 -3.24
N ARG A 216 -1.14 -23.03 -3.12
CA ARG A 216 -0.79 -22.16 -1.99
C ARG A 216 -1.59 -20.85 -2.00
N TYR A 217 -1.84 -20.28 -3.17
CA TYR A 217 -2.70 -19.12 -3.34
C TYR A 217 -4.13 -19.39 -2.88
N HIS A 218 -4.75 -20.51 -3.26
CA HIS A 218 -6.09 -20.86 -2.78
C HIS A 218 -6.15 -21.01 -1.26
N LYS A 219 -5.13 -21.64 -0.65
CA LYS A 219 -4.99 -21.71 0.81
C LYS A 219 -4.87 -20.32 1.44
N PHE A 220 -4.03 -19.46 0.89
CA PHE A 220 -3.87 -18.08 1.36
C PHE A 220 -5.18 -17.29 1.28
N MET A 221 -5.92 -17.39 0.18
CA MET A 221 -7.22 -16.74 0.02
C MET A 221 -8.27 -17.28 1.00
N HIS A 222 -8.21 -18.55 1.36
CA HIS A 222 -9.02 -19.09 2.46
C HIS A 222 -8.64 -18.46 3.81
N LEU A 223 -7.35 -18.31 4.12
CA LEU A 223 -6.90 -17.60 5.33
C LEU A 223 -7.39 -16.15 5.36
N MET A 224 -7.33 -15.43 4.24
CA MET A 224 -7.88 -14.07 4.12
C MET A 224 -9.37 -14.00 4.45
N LYS A 225 -10.14 -15.08 4.20
CA LYS A 225 -11.57 -15.15 4.57
C LYS A 225 -11.80 -15.43 6.06
N ILE A 226 -10.94 -16.20 6.71
CA ILE A 226 -11.15 -16.66 8.10
C ILE A 226 -10.34 -15.90 9.16
N LYS A 227 -9.34 -15.10 8.76
CA LYS A 227 -8.54 -14.28 9.67
C LYS A 227 -9.40 -13.29 10.45
N ASN A 228 -8.88 -12.77 11.56
CA ASN A 228 -9.57 -11.65 12.20
C ASN A 228 -9.49 -10.41 11.28
N PRO A 229 -10.50 -9.51 11.32
CA PRO A 229 -10.49 -8.31 10.49
C PRO A 229 -9.25 -7.43 10.69
N THR A 230 -8.70 -7.44 11.91
CA THR A 230 -7.50 -6.67 12.31
C THR A 230 -6.18 -7.29 11.88
N ASP A 231 -6.15 -8.59 11.59
CA ASP A 231 -4.90 -9.30 11.27
C ASP A 231 -4.39 -8.89 9.90
N VAL A 232 -3.08 -8.75 9.74
CA VAL A 232 -2.46 -8.43 8.45
C VAL A 232 -1.79 -9.69 7.94
N LEU A 233 -2.25 -10.24 6.83
CA LEU A 233 -1.57 -11.37 6.21
C LEU A 233 -0.70 -10.90 5.05
N VAL A 234 0.52 -11.42 4.98
CA VAL A 234 1.53 -11.05 4.00
C VAL A 234 1.87 -12.27 3.14
N PRO A 235 1.64 -12.23 1.82
CA PRO A 235 1.89 -13.36 0.94
C PRO A 235 3.39 -13.67 0.81
N THR A 236 3.71 -14.87 0.34
CA THR A 236 5.04 -15.20 -0.21
C THR A 236 5.07 -14.89 -1.71
N ALA A 237 6.25 -14.77 -2.31
CA ALA A 237 6.44 -14.33 -3.70
C ALA A 237 5.66 -15.18 -4.71
N ASP A 238 5.55 -16.49 -4.46
CA ASP A 238 4.77 -17.42 -5.29
C ASP A 238 3.25 -17.20 -5.19
N ILE A 239 2.77 -16.92 -3.98
CA ILE A 239 1.35 -16.59 -3.72
C ILE A 239 1.03 -15.25 -4.38
N ASP A 240 1.89 -14.26 -4.21
CA ASP A 240 1.71 -12.90 -4.74
C ASP A 240 1.75 -12.91 -6.29
N LEU A 241 2.58 -13.76 -6.91
CA LEU A 241 2.59 -13.96 -8.37
C LEU A 241 1.25 -14.47 -8.92
N VAL A 242 0.68 -15.51 -8.30
CA VAL A 242 -0.64 -16.01 -8.72
C VAL A 242 -1.72 -14.98 -8.43
N TRP A 243 -1.61 -14.27 -7.31
CA TRP A 243 -2.56 -13.23 -6.93
C TRP A 243 -2.57 -12.07 -7.93
N HIS A 244 -1.41 -11.52 -8.27
CA HIS A 244 -1.28 -10.47 -9.30
C HIS A 244 -1.85 -10.95 -10.63
N THR A 245 -1.52 -12.17 -11.04
CA THR A 245 -2.05 -12.77 -12.27
C THR A 245 -3.58 -12.82 -12.24
N HIS A 246 -4.18 -13.29 -11.15
CA HIS A 246 -5.63 -13.34 -11.01
C HIS A 246 -6.28 -11.95 -11.01
N GLN A 247 -5.65 -10.94 -10.40
CA GLN A 247 -6.13 -9.55 -10.44
C GLN A 247 -6.08 -8.94 -11.85
N THR A 248 -5.23 -9.46 -12.74
CA THR A 248 -5.30 -9.14 -14.18
C THR A 248 -6.47 -9.83 -14.91
N ASP A 249 -7.37 -10.49 -14.22
CA ASP A 249 -8.74 -10.71 -14.66
C ASP A 249 -9.69 -10.14 -13.60
N THR A 250 -9.93 -8.84 -13.70
CA THR A 250 -10.65 -8.05 -12.69
C THR A 250 -12.05 -8.56 -12.39
N GLN A 251 -12.76 -9.10 -13.38
CA GLN A 251 -14.09 -9.65 -13.17
C GLN A 251 -13.99 -11.02 -12.51
N ALA A 252 -13.15 -11.92 -13.03
CA ALA A 252 -12.95 -13.24 -12.42
C ALA A 252 -12.46 -13.13 -10.97
N TYR A 253 -11.55 -12.20 -10.69
CA TYR A 253 -11.06 -11.92 -9.33
C TYR A 253 -12.14 -11.40 -8.40
N TYR A 254 -12.98 -10.48 -8.89
CA TYR A 254 -14.11 -9.95 -8.12
C TYR A 254 -15.10 -11.07 -7.78
N ASP A 255 -15.49 -11.88 -8.77
CA ASP A 255 -16.42 -12.98 -8.60
C ASP A 255 -15.86 -14.03 -7.61
N PHE A 256 -14.59 -14.40 -7.76
CA PHE A 256 -13.91 -15.31 -6.84
C PHE A 256 -13.87 -14.81 -5.39
N CYS A 257 -13.62 -13.51 -5.19
CA CYS A 257 -13.55 -12.92 -3.85
C CYS A 257 -14.93 -12.80 -3.20
N THR A 258 -15.96 -12.44 -3.98
CA THR A 258 -17.32 -12.19 -3.48
C THR A 258 -18.22 -13.42 -3.45
N GLN A 259 -17.76 -14.53 -4.03
CA GLN A 259 -18.43 -15.81 -3.93
C GLN A 259 -18.75 -16.17 -2.48
N ASP A 260 -19.93 -16.75 -2.26
CA ASP A 260 -20.45 -17.20 -0.97
C ASP A 260 -20.52 -16.11 0.10
N GLY A 261 -20.83 -14.87 -0.30
CA GLY A 261 -20.97 -13.73 0.60
C GLY A 261 -19.63 -13.14 1.06
N GLY A 262 -18.54 -13.46 0.34
CA GLY A 262 -17.22 -12.89 0.57
C GLY A 262 -17.14 -11.40 0.20
N TYR A 263 -15.95 -10.86 0.34
CA TYR A 263 -15.65 -9.45 0.04
C TYR A 263 -14.42 -9.35 -0.84
N LEU A 264 -14.34 -8.29 -1.65
CA LEU A 264 -13.18 -8.01 -2.47
C LEU A 264 -11.95 -7.81 -1.58
N VAL A 265 -10.99 -8.74 -1.68
CA VAL A 265 -9.75 -8.64 -0.94
C VAL A 265 -8.88 -7.56 -1.60
N LYS A 266 -8.46 -6.58 -0.80
CA LYS A 266 -7.58 -5.51 -1.28
C LYS A 266 -6.14 -6.01 -1.32
N HIS A 267 -5.39 -5.57 -2.33
CA HIS A 267 -3.94 -5.67 -2.35
C HIS A 267 -3.39 -4.28 -2.04
N ASP A 268 -2.91 -4.12 -0.82
CA ASP A 268 -2.32 -2.88 -0.34
C ASP A 268 -0.81 -3.04 -0.30
N ASP A 269 -0.14 -2.50 -1.33
CA ASP A 269 1.31 -2.50 -1.45
C ASP A 269 1.98 -1.29 -0.77
N THR A 270 1.24 -0.57 0.10
CA THR A 270 1.72 0.60 0.85
C THR A 270 1.96 0.34 2.33
N ILE A 271 1.67 -0.87 2.83
CA ILE A 271 1.80 -1.27 4.24
C ILE A 271 3.25 -1.14 4.70
N GLU A 272 3.50 -0.40 5.80
CA GLU A 272 4.83 -0.09 6.36
C GLU A 272 5.64 -1.35 6.76
N GLY A 273 6.98 -1.23 6.76
CA GLY A 273 7.88 -2.38 6.85
C GLY A 273 7.93 -3.04 8.22
N GLY A 274 7.55 -2.30 9.27
CA GLY A 274 7.32 -2.84 10.61
C GLY A 274 6.08 -3.74 10.62
N ASP A 275 4.97 -3.23 10.05
CA ASP A 275 3.70 -3.95 9.95
C ASP A 275 3.84 -5.21 9.07
N LEU A 276 4.70 -5.19 8.04
CA LEU A 276 4.98 -6.38 7.23
C LEU A 276 5.67 -7.49 8.01
N LYS A 277 6.52 -7.18 8.99
CA LYS A 277 7.20 -8.20 9.81
C LYS A 277 6.22 -8.91 10.75
N ASP A 278 5.37 -8.12 11.39
CA ASP A 278 4.35 -8.64 12.30
C ASP A 278 3.31 -9.43 11.50
N GLY A 279 2.83 -8.88 10.39
CA GLY A 279 1.89 -9.57 9.50
C GLY A 279 2.47 -10.84 8.87
N TYR A 280 3.78 -10.88 8.58
CA TYR A 280 4.45 -12.12 8.17
C TYR A 280 4.45 -13.17 9.28
N SER A 281 4.69 -12.75 10.52
CA SER A 281 4.69 -13.65 11.68
C SER A 281 3.29 -14.22 11.94
N GLU A 282 2.26 -13.37 11.82
CA GLU A 282 0.84 -13.78 11.87
C GLU A 282 0.49 -14.76 10.76
N SER A 283 0.90 -14.46 9.52
CA SER A 283 0.68 -15.33 8.36
C SER A 283 1.30 -16.71 8.56
N PHE A 284 2.53 -16.73 9.07
CA PHE A 284 3.25 -17.96 9.34
C PHE A 284 2.52 -18.80 10.39
N ALA A 285 2.12 -18.19 11.51
CA ALA A 285 1.44 -18.88 12.60
C ALA A 285 0.07 -19.40 12.18
N LEU A 286 -0.73 -18.57 11.49
CA LEU A 286 -2.07 -18.93 11.05
C LEU A 286 -2.05 -20.04 10.00
N TRP A 287 -1.10 -19.99 9.05
CA TRP A 287 -0.92 -21.05 8.06
C TRP A 287 -0.57 -22.39 8.71
N ASN A 288 0.38 -22.40 9.65
CA ASN A 288 0.76 -23.62 10.36
C ASN A 288 -0.42 -24.19 11.15
N ALA A 289 -1.20 -23.34 11.83
CA ALA A 289 -2.39 -23.76 12.58
C ALA A 289 -3.50 -24.33 11.67
N ALA A 290 -3.68 -23.78 10.47
CA ALA A 290 -4.75 -24.18 9.55
C ALA A 290 -4.40 -25.44 8.74
N TYR A 291 -3.13 -25.64 8.39
CA TYR A 291 -2.72 -26.64 7.40
C TYR A 291 -1.68 -27.65 7.88
N ASP A 292 -1.04 -27.45 9.05
CA ASP A 292 0.12 -28.26 9.51
C ASP A 292 1.24 -28.35 8.44
N GLU A 293 1.46 -27.27 7.72
CA GLU A 293 2.45 -27.16 6.64
C GLU A 293 3.37 -25.95 6.86
N PRO A 294 4.62 -25.98 6.37
CA PRO A 294 5.47 -24.81 6.40
C PRO A 294 4.93 -23.70 5.48
N TYR A 295 4.76 -22.50 6.03
CA TYR A 295 4.31 -21.35 5.23
C TYR A 295 5.40 -20.86 4.28
N SER A 296 6.61 -20.71 4.80
CA SER A 296 7.69 -19.98 4.17
C SER A 296 9.02 -20.68 4.37
N SER A 297 9.98 -20.29 3.55
CA SER A 297 11.37 -20.68 3.53
C SER A 297 12.15 -20.47 4.84
N TYR A 298 11.68 -19.59 5.73
CA TYR A 298 12.29 -19.38 7.05
C TYR A 298 11.26 -18.92 8.08
N ALA A 299 11.46 -19.28 9.35
CA ALA A 299 10.57 -18.85 10.43
C ALA A 299 10.82 -17.38 10.80
N PRO A 300 9.79 -16.64 11.24
CA PRO A 300 9.96 -15.32 11.84
C PRO A 300 10.83 -15.40 13.12
N MET A 301 11.65 -14.38 13.35
CA MET A 301 12.49 -14.31 14.57
C MET A 301 11.63 -14.25 15.84
N GLY A 302 11.93 -15.11 16.82
CA GLY A 302 11.28 -15.11 18.14
C GLY A 302 9.97 -15.90 18.22
N GLY A 303 9.57 -16.61 17.16
CA GLY A 303 8.41 -17.50 17.16
C GLY A 303 8.64 -18.82 17.91
N THR A 304 7.59 -19.36 18.51
CA THR A 304 7.57 -20.73 19.06
C THR A 304 7.66 -21.76 17.93
N GLU A 305 8.32 -22.90 18.21
CA GLU A 305 8.62 -24.01 17.29
C GLU A 305 7.66 -24.12 16.11
N SER A 306 8.18 -23.77 14.94
CA SER A 306 7.43 -23.61 13.71
C SER A 306 8.16 -24.38 12.62
N ARG A 307 7.45 -25.28 11.93
CA ARG A 307 8.03 -26.10 10.86
C ARG A 307 8.46 -25.18 9.72
N CYS A 308 9.77 -25.01 9.54
CA CYS A 308 10.34 -24.58 8.27
C CYS A 308 10.45 -25.80 7.35
N PRO A 309 10.43 -25.63 6.03
CA PRO A 309 10.68 -26.74 5.14
C PRO A 309 12.06 -27.36 5.43
N SER A 310 12.09 -28.67 5.64
CA SER A 310 13.30 -29.48 5.77
C SER A 310 13.60 -30.23 4.47
N ARG A 311 14.77 -30.88 4.39
CA ARG A 311 15.29 -31.57 3.19
C ARG A 311 14.36 -32.63 2.57
N ASP A 312 13.35 -33.05 3.31
CA ASP A 312 12.29 -34.00 2.95
C ASP A 312 10.95 -33.35 2.57
N CYS A 313 10.87 -32.01 2.62
CA CYS A 313 9.70 -31.25 2.19
C CYS A 313 9.76 -30.92 0.70
N ARG A 314 8.58 -30.69 0.09
CA ARG A 314 8.41 -30.31 -1.33
C ARG A 314 9.07 -28.96 -1.72
N PHE A 315 9.63 -28.23 -0.76
CA PHE A 315 10.33 -26.96 -0.95
C PHE A 315 11.85 -27.23 -0.96
N PHE A 316 12.35 -27.83 -2.04
CA PHE A 316 13.78 -28.02 -2.26
C PHE A 316 14.45 -26.66 -2.53
N GLY A 317 15.66 -26.41 -2.00
CA GLY A 317 16.50 -25.28 -2.42
C GLY A 317 16.37 -23.96 -1.65
N VAL A 318 15.71 -23.96 -0.49
CA VAL A 318 15.53 -22.77 0.35
C VAL A 318 16.73 -22.57 1.31
N ASN A 319 17.36 -21.39 1.29
CA ASN A 319 18.59 -21.08 2.05
C ASN A 319 19.74 -22.08 1.83
N GLU A 320 19.70 -22.82 0.72
CA GLU A 320 20.75 -23.72 0.29
C GLU A 320 21.62 -23.03 -0.76
N ALA A 321 22.94 -23.20 -0.66
CA ALA A 321 23.88 -22.67 -1.66
C ALA A 321 24.09 -23.73 -2.74
N PHE A 322 23.94 -23.32 -4.00
CA PHE A 322 24.22 -24.15 -5.16
C PHE A 322 25.19 -23.44 -6.09
N PRO A 323 26.08 -24.20 -6.77
CA PRO A 323 26.72 -23.72 -7.98
C PRO A 323 25.65 -23.26 -8.99
N VAL A 324 25.85 -22.11 -9.62
CA VAL A 324 24.86 -21.53 -10.56
C VAL A 324 24.62 -22.49 -11.73
N GLU A 325 25.65 -23.20 -12.16
CA GLU A 325 25.63 -24.24 -13.18
C GLU A 325 24.71 -25.42 -12.85
N ASP A 326 24.43 -25.68 -11.57
CA ASP A 326 23.52 -26.75 -11.13
C ASP A 326 22.04 -26.30 -11.19
N LEU A 327 21.79 -25.00 -11.34
CA LEU A 327 20.45 -24.43 -11.38
C LEU A 327 20.00 -24.16 -12.82
N SER A 328 19.58 -25.24 -13.50
CA SER A 328 19.22 -25.26 -14.93
C SER A 328 18.11 -24.28 -15.37
N TYR A 329 17.31 -23.77 -14.44
CA TYR A 329 16.18 -22.87 -14.67
C TYR A 329 16.48 -21.41 -14.31
N THR A 330 17.74 -21.08 -14.04
CA THR A 330 18.13 -19.75 -13.55
C THR A 330 18.76 -18.94 -14.66
N SER A 331 18.45 -17.64 -14.68
CA SER A 331 19.12 -16.73 -15.61
C SER A 331 20.12 -15.91 -14.81
N ALA A 332 21.36 -15.88 -15.29
CA ALA A 332 22.35 -14.96 -14.74
C ALA A 332 21.86 -13.52 -14.93
N VAL A 333 21.82 -12.76 -13.85
CA VAL A 333 21.48 -11.34 -13.90
C VAL A 333 22.73 -10.54 -14.10
N ILE A 334 22.72 -9.67 -15.10
CA ILE A 334 23.80 -8.72 -15.37
C ILE A 334 23.51 -7.44 -14.58
N PRO A 335 24.38 -7.02 -13.64
CA PRO A 335 24.27 -5.73 -12.98
C PRO A 335 24.25 -4.56 -13.97
N ASP A 336 23.59 -3.45 -13.63
CA ASP A 336 23.54 -2.29 -14.52
C ASP A 336 24.80 -1.43 -14.37
N ASP A 337 25.55 -1.21 -15.46
CA ASP A 337 26.82 -0.45 -15.44
C ASP A 337 26.69 0.95 -14.84
N MET A 338 25.56 1.65 -15.05
CA MET A 338 25.38 3.00 -14.48
C MET A 338 25.11 2.93 -12.96
N ALA A 339 24.39 1.92 -12.51
CA ALA A 339 24.16 1.67 -11.10
C ALA A 339 25.47 1.23 -10.40
N VAL A 340 26.26 0.38 -11.04
CA VAL A 340 27.60 -0.04 -10.58
C VAL A 340 28.58 1.13 -10.53
N ALA A 341 28.51 2.09 -11.46
CA ALA A 341 29.34 3.29 -11.40
C ALA A 341 29.03 4.18 -10.17
N THR A 342 27.85 4.02 -9.56
CA THR A 342 27.41 4.82 -8.41
C THR A 342 27.90 4.22 -7.08
N GLU A 343 28.01 2.89 -6.99
CA GLU A 343 28.52 2.17 -5.81
C GLU A 343 29.42 1.00 -6.26
N PRO A 344 30.66 0.88 -5.74
CA PRO A 344 31.59 -0.14 -6.20
C PRO A 344 31.04 -1.55 -5.94
N PRO A 345 31.22 -2.48 -6.90
CA PRO A 345 30.75 -3.85 -6.75
C PRO A 345 31.57 -4.58 -5.69
N LEU A 346 30.91 -5.46 -4.92
CA LEU A 346 31.56 -6.34 -3.94
C LEU A 346 32.35 -7.45 -4.67
N ASP A 347 33.57 -7.75 -4.20
CA ASP A 347 34.48 -8.73 -4.81
C ASP A 347 33.90 -10.18 -4.85
N ASN A 348 32.93 -10.49 -3.99
CA ASN A 348 32.26 -11.79 -3.92
C ASN A 348 30.72 -11.62 -3.80
N LEU A 349 30.08 -11.17 -4.88
CA LEU A 349 28.64 -10.93 -4.88
C LEU A 349 27.86 -12.25 -4.74
N GLN A 350 27.34 -12.52 -3.53
CA GLN A 350 26.35 -13.57 -3.32
C GLN A 350 25.02 -13.17 -3.97
N VAL A 351 24.51 -14.03 -4.84
CA VAL A 351 23.21 -13.85 -5.52
C VAL A 351 22.18 -14.72 -4.82
N TYR A 352 21.11 -14.10 -4.35
CA TYR A 352 19.94 -14.81 -3.82
C TYR A 352 18.82 -14.77 -4.84
N MET A 353 18.04 -15.84 -4.89
CA MET A 353 16.90 -15.94 -5.78
C MET A 353 15.61 -16.14 -5.01
N ALA A 354 14.55 -15.50 -5.48
CA ALA A 354 13.21 -15.80 -5.00
C ALA A 354 12.77 -17.16 -5.57
N VAL A 355 12.28 -18.02 -4.67
CA VAL A 355 11.70 -19.33 -4.96
C VAL A 355 10.36 -19.47 -4.23
N ILE A 356 9.68 -20.59 -4.41
CA ILE A 356 8.45 -20.89 -3.68
C ILE A 356 8.66 -20.75 -2.16
N GLY A 357 7.80 -19.98 -1.49
CA GLY A 357 7.91 -19.69 -0.06
C GLY A 357 8.91 -18.58 0.29
N THR A 358 9.51 -17.86 -0.65
CA THR A 358 10.28 -16.63 -0.34
C THR A 358 9.32 -15.52 0.11
N PRO A 359 9.50 -14.88 1.27
CA PRO A 359 8.65 -13.77 1.69
C PRO A 359 8.78 -12.55 0.78
N VAL A 360 7.68 -11.86 0.51
CA VAL A 360 7.67 -10.70 -0.38
C VAL A 360 8.53 -9.54 0.13
N MET A 361 8.82 -9.46 1.43
CA MET A 361 9.70 -8.45 2.00
C MET A 361 11.19 -8.86 2.04
N ASP A 362 11.55 -10.08 1.60
CA ASP A 362 12.95 -10.51 1.60
C ASP A 362 13.77 -9.63 0.66
N GLY A 363 14.65 -8.82 1.24
CA GLY A 363 15.51 -7.89 0.51
C GLY A 363 16.73 -8.55 -0.12
N ARG A 364 17.12 -9.76 0.32
CA ARG A 364 18.32 -10.46 -0.16
C ARG A 364 18.20 -10.85 -1.62
N VAL A 365 16.99 -11.22 -2.04
CA VAL A 365 16.64 -11.62 -3.42
C VAL A 365 16.49 -10.43 -4.38
N ARG A 366 16.74 -9.20 -3.91
CA ARG A 366 16.80 -8.03 -4.78
C ARG A 366 18.12 -8.03 -5.53
N LEU A 367 18.03 -7.70 -6.80
CA LEU A 367 19.21 -7.47 -7.62
C LEU A 367 19.97 -6.26 -7.07
N LYS A 368 21.14 -6.54 -6.47
CA LYS A 368 22.10 -5.49 -6.11
C LYS A 368 22.52 -4.77 -7.40
N TYR A 369 22.71 -3.46 -7.29
CA TYR A 369 23.13 -2.62 -8.43
C TYR A 369 22.17 -2.59 -9.63
N SER A 370 20.85 -2.71 -9.41
CA SER A 370 19.85 -2.45 -10.45
C SER A 370 19.32 -1.02 -10.35
N ARG A 371 19.02 -0.38 -11.51
CA ARG A 371 18.42 0.98 -11.53
C ARG A 371 17.12 1.03 -10.73
N GLN A 372 16.34 -0.04 -10.73
CA GLN A 372 15.07 -0.13 -10.02
C GLN A 372 15.28 -0.14 -8.50
N SER A 373 16.26 -0.91 -7.99
CA SER A 373 16.60 -0.95 -6.56
C SER A 373 16.99 0.44 -6.04
N PHE A 374 17.82 1.16 -6.80
CA PHE A 374 18.16 2.55 -6.46
C PHE A 374 16.95 3.50 -6.51
N LEU A 375 15.98 3.25 -7.39
CA LEU A 375 14.80 4.12 -7.58
C LEU A 375 13.90 4.03 -6.36
N MET A 376 13.68 2.80 -5.89
CA MET A 376 12.92 2.52 -4.68
C MET A 376 13.62 3.09 -3.45
N ALA A 377 14.94 2.95 -3.35
CA ALA A 377 15.73 3.49 -2.25
C ALA A 377 15.67 5.02 -2.20
N GLN A 378 15.91 5.70 -3.33
CA GLN A 378 15.88 7.16 -3.40
C GLN A 378 14.47 7.73 -3.21
N GLY A 379 13.45 7.01 -3.67
CA GLY A 379 12.06 7.41 -3.48
C GLY A 379 11.52 7.17 -2.08
N ARG A 380 12.24 6.42 -1.24
CA ARG A 380 11.72 5.87 0.02
C ARG A 380 10.40 5.11 -0.22
N LEU A 381 10.26 4.51 -1.41
CA LEU A 381 9.03 3.86 -1.88
C LEU A 381 9.02 2.36 -1.60
N GLY A 382 10.14 1.79 -1.15
CA GLY A 382 10.20 0.40 -0.72
C GLY A 382 10.81 0.29 0.67
N TYR A 383 10.55 -0.82 1.34
CA TYR A 383 11.30 -1.25 2.53
C TYR A 383 12.68 -1.70 2.09
N VAL A 384 13.54 -0.73 1.78
CA VAL A 384 14.91 -1.00 1.40
C VAL A 384 15.69 -1.30 2.66
N TYR A 385 15.57 -2.54 3.14
CA TYR A 385 16.50 -3.12 4.08
C TYR A 385 17.81 -3.36 3.32
N TYR A 386 18.70 -2.38 3.34
CA TYR A 386 20.11 -2.66 3.11
C TYR A 386 20.61 -3.43 4.32
N ALA A 387 21.08 -4.66 4.12
CA ALA A 387 21.81 -5.37 5.16
C ALA A 387 23.05 -4.53 5.50
N ALA A 388 23.03 -3.86 6.67
CA ALA A 388 24.20 -3.18 7.16
C ALA A 388 25.19 -4.26 7.63
N ASN A 389 26.34 -4.32 6.96
CA ASN A 389 27.54 -5.12 7.29
C ASN A 389 27.40 -6.65 7.18
N GLU A 390 27.94 -7.19 6.08
CA GLU A 390 28.14 -8.62 5.78
C GLU A 390 29.14 -9.35 6.71
N SER A 391 29.44 -8.87 7.92
CA SER A 391 30.45 -9.50 8.78
C SER A 391 29.93 -10.62 9.70
N GLN A 392 28.63 -10.91 9.75
CA GLN A 392 28.10 -12.09 10.43
C GLN A 392 26.88 -12.60 9.68
N GLY A 393 26.90 -13.87 9.28
CA GLY A 393 25.71 -14.55 8.78
C GLY A 393 24.58 -14.44 9.80
N ASP A 394 23.35 -14.32 9.27
CA ASP A 394 22.06 -14.30 9.97
C ASP A 394 21.46 -12.95 10.40
N HIS A 395 21.95 -11.80 9.88
CA HIS A 395 21.40 -10.49 10.24
C HIS A 395 20.43 -9.91 9.20
N ILE A 396 19.12 -9.95 9.50
CA ILE A 396 18.12 -8.99 8.98
C ILE A 396 18.14 -7.77 9.91
N CYS A 397 19.23 -7.01 9.93
CA CYS A 397 19.30 -5.77 10.71
C CYS A 397 19.97 -4.69 9.85
N GLY A 398 19.14 -3.77 9.35
CA GLY A 398 19.56 -2.46 8.86
C GLY A 398 18.62 -1.44 9.48
N ASP A 399 19.18 -0.42 10.14
CA ASP A 399 18.42 0.62 10.84
C ASP A 399 17.41 1.30 9.91
N SER A 400 16.18 1.43 10.40
CA SER A 400 15.16 2.27 9.80
C SER A 400 15.62 3.73 9.86
N VAL A 401 15.98 4.32 8.72
CA VAL A 401 16.05 5.78 8.59
C VAL A 401 14.73 6.26 7.99
N TYR A 402 13.71 6.33 8.84
CA TYR A 402 12.48 7.04 8.52
C TYR A 402 12.65 8.52 8.89
N ALA A 403 12.72 9.38 7.87
CA ALA A 403 12.32 10.78 7.99
C ALA A 403 10.93 10.91 7.36
N GLY A 404 9.93 10.39 8.09
CA GLY A 404 8.52 10.61 7.81
C GLY A 404 8.06 11.85 8.57
N CYS A 405 7.66 12.89 7.83
CA CYS A 405 6.97 14.04 8.36
C CYS A 405 5.53 13.61 8.71
N GLY A 406 5.36 13.02 9.89
CA GLY A 406 4.05 12.78 10.48
C GLY A 406 3.47 14.11 10.96
N THR A 407 2.52 14.68 10.22
CA THR A 407 1.64 15.72 10.75
C THR A 407 0.60 15.06 11.66
N SER A 408 0.99 14.75 12.89
CA SER A 408 0.07 14.42 13.97
C SER A 408 0.18 15.50 15.04
N ASP A 409 -0.57 16.58 14.89
CA ASP A 409 -0.81 17.52 15.99
C ASP A 409 -2.21 18.13 15.89
N PHE A 410 -3.18 17.43 16.48
CA PHE A 410 -4.41 18.01 17.00
C PHE A 410 -4.77 17.30 18.31
N GLY A 411 -4.18 17.76 19.41
CA GLY A 411 -4.52 17.39 20.78
C GLY A 411 -3.78 18.29 21.77
N GLY A 412 -4.49 19.24 22.39
CA GLY A 412 -3.90 20.37 23.10
C GLY A 412 -3.26 20.07 24.48
N CYS A 413 -2.33 20.96 24.83
CA CYS A 413 -1.90 21.41 26.16
C CYS A 413 -1.98 20.44 27.36
N GLY A 414 -0.81 20.00 27.81
CA GLY A 414 -0.57 19.52 29.18
C GLY A 414 0.92 19.59 29.51
N SER A 415 1.29 20.43 30.47
CA SER A 415 2.63 20.84 30.84
C SER A 415 3.61 19.71 31.22
N GLY A 416 4.85 19.82 30.75
CA GLY A 416 6.08 19.58 31.54
C GLY A 416 6.57 18.14 31.72
N GLY A 417 7.86 17.93 31.42
CA GLY A 417 8.68 16.90 32.09
C GLY A 417 9.40 15.94 31.16
N CYS A 418 10.70 16.20 30.95
CA CYS A 418 11.66 15.24 30.43
C CYS A 418 11.74 14.00 31.34
N ALA A 419 11.70 12.78 30.79
CA ALA A 419 12.43 11.63 31.36
C ALA A 419 12.48 10.44 30.38
N SER A 420 13.71 10.11 30.03
CA SER A 420 14.25 8.84 29.53
C SER A 420 13.58 7.56 30.05
N HIS A 421 13.32 6.63 29.13
CA HIS A 421 13.06 5.21 29.39
C HIS A 421 14.23 4.54 30.14
N PRO A 422 13.93 3.57 31.03
CA PRO A 422 14.80 2.41 31.18
C PRO A 422 14.06 1.08 30.97
N ALA A 423 14.72 0.25 30.16
CA ALA A 423 14.99 -1.19 30.30
C ALA A 423 13.97 -2.14 30.98
N ALA A 424 13.76 -3.24 30.25
CA ALA A 424 13.18 -4.50 30.67
C ALA A 424 13.79 -5.10 31.95
N HIS A 425 12.97 -5.82 32.72
CA HIS A 425 13.44 -6.84 33.65
C HIS A 425 12.62 -8.14 33.50
N TYR A 426 13.34 -9.17 33.04
CA TYR A 426 13.06 -10.58 33.24
C TYR A 426 12.79 -10.91 34.71
N TRP A 427 11.89 -11.85 34.99
CA TRP A 427 11.94 -12.64 36.23
C TRP A 427 11.79 -14.14 35.94
N ALA A 428 12.78 -14.87 36.41
CA ALA A 428 12.98 -16.31 36.29
C ALA A 428 12.21 -17.12 37.36
N MET A 429 12.12 -18.42 37.10
CA MET A 429 11.56 -19.48 37.94
C MET A 429 12.12 -19.53 39.38
N GLY A 430 11.30 -20.02 40.32
CA GLY A 430 11.79 -20.42 41.66
C GLY A 430 10.75 -20.90 42.68
N THR A 431 10.26 -22.13 42.49
CA THR A 431 9.88 -23.16 43.51
C THR A 431 9.22 -22.83 44.88
N ARG A 432 8.24 -23.71 45.21
CA ARG A 432 7.91 -24.39 46.50
C ARG A 432 6.62 -23.99 47.28
N ARG A 433 5.74 -25.00 47.31
CA ARG A 433 5.00 -25.64 48.44
C ARG A 433 3.93 -24.86 49.24
N ALA A 434 2.71 -25.43 49.12
CA ALA A 434 1.80 -25.90 50.18
C ALA A 434 1.11 -24.87 51.10
N GLY A 435 -0.23 -24.84 51.01
CA GLY A 435 -1.11 -24.21 51.99
C GLY A 435 -2.58 -24.39 51.62
N SER A 436 -3.25 -25.31 52.32
CA SER A 436 -4.64 -25.73 52.22
C SER A 436 -5.69 -24.67 52.63
N LYS A 437 -6.79 -24.57 51.86
CA LYS A 437 -8.25 -24.41 52.18
C LYS A 437 -8.72 -23.52 53.38
N PRO A 438 -10.02 -23.13 53.54
CA PRO A 438 -11.23 -23.27 52.68
C PRO A 438 -12.17 -22.02 52.65
N SER A 439 -13.33 -22.17 51.98
CA SER A 439 -14.65 -21.52 52.23
C SER A 439 -14.76 -20.00 51.95
N SER A 440 -15.86 -19.37 51.53
CA SER A 440 -17.29 -19.63 51.34
C SER A 440 -17.83 -18.36 50.65
N GLY A 441 -18.71 -18.39 49.66
CA GLY A 441 -20.16 -18.31 49.87
C GLY A 441 -20.77 -16.99 49.33
N GLY A 442 -22.00 -17.07 48.81
CA GLY A 442 -22.95 -15.96 48.63
C GLY A 442 -22.79 -15.12 47.35
N ARG A 443 -23.60 -15.30 46.30
CA ARG A 443 -24.99 -14.84 46.08
C ARG A 443 -25.15 -13.34 45.73
N ALA A 444 -25.65 -13.16 44.49
CA ALA A 444 -26.79 -12.34 44.06
C ALA A 444 -26.59 -10.84 43.76
N ASN A 445 -27.03 -10.49 42.54
CA ASN A 445 -27.86 -9.33 42.14
C ASN A 445 -27.30 -7.90 42.39
N ASP A 446 -27.43 -6.90 41.53
CA ASP A 446 -28.47 -6.61 40.55
C ASP A 446 -28.01 -5.44 39.63
N SER A 447 -28.51 -5.44 38.40
CA SER A 447 -28.99 -4.28 37.61
C SER A 447 -28.11 -3.07 37.20
N SER A 448 -28.34 -2.67 35.94
CA SER A 448 -28.24 -1.32 35.33
C SER A 448 -26.83 -0.84 34.96
N SER A 449 -26.57 -0.10 33.88
CA SER A 449 -27.23 0.23 32.61
C SER A 449 -26.27 1.21 31.90
N SER A 450 -26.28 1.21 30.56
CA SER A 450 -25.91 2.33 29.67
C SER A 450 -24.48 2.90 29.71
N GLY A 451 -23.78 2.76 28.59
CA GLY A 451 -22.54 3.50 28.29
C GLY A 451 -21.96 3.09 26.94
N THR A 452 -22.71 3.30 25.87
CA THR A 452 -22.29 3.11 24.48
C THR A 452 -21.09 4.02 24.14
N THR A 453 -19.91 3.42 24.01
CA THR A 453 -18.79 3.98 23.25
C THR A 453 -18.90 3.54 21.79
N THR A 454 -19.33 4.43 20.92
CA THR A 454 -19.32 4.21 19.46
C THR A 454 -17.89 4.28 18.95
N GLY A 455 -17.29 3.09 18.74
CA GLY A 455 -16.13 2.91 17.87
C GLY A 455 -16.52 3.15 16.41
N MET A 456 -15.59 3.74 15.66
CA MET A 456 -15.77 4.12 14.26
C MET A 456 -15.84 2.88 13.37
N ASP A 457 -17.01 2.63 12.79
CA ASP A 457 -17.19 1.73 11.65
C ASP A 457 -16.59 2.34 10.39
N TYR A 458 -15.61 1.66 9.79
CA TYR A 458 -15.27 1.86 8.39
C TYR A 458 -16.32 1.15 7.53
N SER A 459 -17.31 1.91 7.07
CA SER A 459 -18.36 1.45 6.16
C SER A 459 -17.76 0.79 4.92
N SER A 460 -18.12 -0.47 4.73
CA SER A 460 -18.09 -1.19 3.47
C SER A 460 -19.06 -0.49 2.50
N TYR A 461 -18.53 0.02 1.39
CA TYR A 461 -19.35 0.52 0.29
C TYR A 461 -19.64 -0.64 -0.67
N SER A 462 -20.91 -1.02 -0.79
CA SER A 462 -21.39 -1.93 -1.82
C SER A 462 -21.37 -1.21 -3.18
N VAL A 463 -20.47 -1.62 -4.06
CA VAL A 463 -20.44 -1.15 -5.45
C VAL A 463 -21.31 -2.10 -6.28
N THR A 464 -22.36 -1.56 -6.89
CA THR A 464 -23.23 -2.30 -7.82
C THR A 464 -22.67 -2.13 -9.23
N TYR A 465 -22.29 -3.22 -9.88
CA TYR A 465 -21.94 -3.21 -11.30
C TYR A 465 -23.22 -3.07 -12.14
N GLY A 466 -23.36 -1.96 -12.85
CA GLY A 466 -24.43 -1.77 -13.82
C GLY A 466 -24.17 -2.63 -15.06
N GLY A 467 -24.89 -3.74 -15.19
CA GLY A 467 -24.91 -4.54 -16.42
C GLY A 467 -25.70 -3.81 -17.51
N SER A 468 -25.05 -3.50 -18.64
CA SER A 468 -25.74 -3.07 -19.85
C SER A 468 -26.09 -4.32 -20.67
N SER A 469 -27.36 -4.70 -20.63
CA SER A 469 -27.95 -5.78 -21.43
C SER A 469 -28.17 -5.28 -22.86
N GLY A 470 -27.40 -5.80 -23.81
CA GLY A 470 -27.64 -5.63 -25.24
C GLY A 470 -28.47 -6.79 -25.78
N ASP A 471 -29.76 -6.56 -25.96
CA ASP A 471 -30.68 -7.40 -26.72
C ASP A 471 -30.29 -7.44 -28.21
N THR A 472 -30.09 -8.64 -28.75
CA THR A 472 -30.45 -8.96 -30.14
C THR A 472 -30.97 -10.40 -30.18
N GLY A 473 -32.27 -10.54 -30.48
CA GLY A 473 -32.97 -11.81 -30.46
C GLY A 473 -32.91 -12.62 -31.76
N GLY A 474 -33.51 -13.81 -31.68
CA GLY A 474 -34.22 -14.45 -32.79
C GLY A 474 -33.62 -15.74 -33.36
N GLY A 475 -34.26 -16.88 -33.10
CA GLY A 475 -34.16 -18.07 -33.94
C GLY A 475 -34.37 -19.39 -33.20
N GLY A 476 -35.61 -19.91 -33.20
CA GLY A 476 -36.03 -21.08 -32.41
C GLY A 476 -35.85 -22.47 -33.05
N GLY A 477 -36.43 -23.46 -32.36
CA GLY A 477 -36.52 -24.88 -32.70
C GLY A 477 -35.70 -25.73 -31.71
N GLY A 478 -36.22 -26.64 -30.90
CA GLY A 478 -37.46 -27.40 -30.94
C GLY A 478 -37.13 -28.90 -30.82
N CYS A 479 -37.65 -29.53 -29.76
CA CYS A 479 -37.99 -30.97 -29.63
C CYS A 479 -36.88 -32.01 -29.30
N GLY A 480 -36.96 -32.57 -28.09
CA GLY A 480 -37.35 -33.98 -27.92
C GLY A 480 -36.27 -35.03 -27.59
N GLY A 481 -36.53 -35.79 -26.51
CA GLY A 481 -36.07 -37.18 -26.39
C GLY A 481 -35.23 -37.50 -25.15
N GLY A 482 -35.89 -38.02 -24.10
CA GLY A 482 -35.22 -38.72 -23.00
C GLY A 482 -34.91 -40.19 -23.34
N CYS A 483 -34.03 -40.79 -22.54
CA CYS A 483 -33.73 -42.22 -22.21
C CYS A 483 -32.39 -42.16 -21.44
N GLY A 484 -32.08 -42.75 -20.29
CA GLY A 484 -32.57 -43.96 -19.63
C GLY A 484 -31.36 -44.87 -19.33
N GLY A 485 -31.08 -45.15 -18.05
CA GLY A 485 -30.15 -46.19 -17.56
C GLY A 485 -28.72 -45.69 -17.24
N GLY A 486 -28.05 -46.04 -16.14
CA GLY A 486 -28.28 -47.07 -15.13
C GLY A 486 -26.98 -47.85 -14.87
N CYS A 487 -26.43 -47.68 -13.65
CA CYS A 487 -25.58 -48.58 -12.85
C CYS A 487 -24.39 -49.36 -13.49
N GLY A 488 -23.23 -49.29 -12.83
CA GLY A 488 -22.14 -50.25 -13.01
C GLY A 488 -20.93 -49.98 -12.11
N SER A 489 -20.94 -50.55 -10.91
CA SER A 489 -19.83 -50.62 -9.95
C SER A 489 -18.84 -51.75 -10.25
N SER A 490 -17.72 -51.74 -9.52
CA SER A 490 -16.63 -52.75 -9.37
C SER A 490 -15.60 -52.77 -10.52
N SER A 491 -14.29 -52.65 -10.26
CA SER A 491 -13.48 -53.38 -9.26
C SER A 491 -12.32 -52.52 -8.76
#